data_AF-A0A4U5MV01-F1
#
_entry.id   AF-A0A4U5MV01-F1
#
_cell.length_a   1.000
_cell.length_b   1.000
_cell.length_c   1.000
_cell.angle_alpha   90.00
_cell.angle_beta   90.00
_cell.angle_gamma   90.00
#
_symmetry.space_group_name_H-M   'P 1'
#
loop_
_entity.id
_entity.type
_entity.pdbx_description
1 polymer ?
#
loop_
_entity_poly.entity_id
_entity_poly.type
_entity_poly.pdbx_seq_one_letter_code
_entity_poly.pdbx_strand_id
1 'polypeptide(L)'
;MSTKKNVTGREPFGFTYYYPSKLNRAAYRTYNAITNRLYPVRPIVFGASLTAATAYHIKNPENAILKAFPKLGQKLIQIGTASFLTAYTPVFLLRCFLKYWFFSYKDWLFENPKNPSLQTKAWVVVQKVLEYVCPPALYSNNDLLPNLPVPKLEDTVAGYLESIEPLMDKIEFEEVKAKATLFLANEGRKLQRYCTLMSYFTDNYVTGSGRNTRISTVETVS
;
A
#
# COMPACT_ATOMS: atom_id res chain seq x y z
N MET A 1 -3.31 -37.25 39.95
CA MET A 1 -4.64 -36.97 39.37
C MET A 1 -4.57 -35.58 38.74
N SER A 2 -4.38 -35.50 37.42
CA SER A 2 -4.08 -34.25 36.70
C SER A 2 -5.38 -33.55 36.30
N THR A 3 -5.57 -32.33 36.79
CA THR A 3 -6.73 -31.48 36.48
C THR A 3 -6.59 -30.90 35.06
N LYS A 4 -7.39 -31.41 34.12
CA LYS A 4 -7.52 -30.83 32.77
C LYS A 4 -8.11 -29.42 32.89
N LYS A 5 -7.33 -28.40 32.52
CA LYS A 5 -7.85 -27.04 32.28
C LYS A 5 -8.76 -27.06 31.05
N ASN A 6 -10.04 -26.76 31.23
CA ASN A 6 -10.96 -26.50 30.12
C ASN A 6 -10.54 -25.20 29.43
N VAL A 7 -10.00 -25.30 28.22
CA VAL A 7 -9.71 -24.15 27.36
C VAL A 7 -11.00 -23.81 26.63
N THR A 8 -11.76 -22.85 27.16
CA THR A 8 -12.86 -22.24 26.40
C THR A 8 -12.24 -21.44 25.26
N GLY A 9 -12.43 -21.89 24.02
CA GLY A 9 -11.99 -21.14 22.84
C GLY A 9 -12.65 -19.76 22.86
N ARG A 10 -11.84 -18.69 22.91
CA ARG A 10 -12.37 -17.35 22.66
C ARG A 10 -12.68 -17.27 21.17
N GLU A 11 -13.91 -16.93 20.83
CA GLU A 11 -14.29 -16.69 19.45
C GLU A 11 -13.43 -15.55 18.88
N PRO A 12 -12.96 -15.66 17.62
CA PRO A 12 -12.02 -14.71 17.04
C PRO A 12 -12.59 -13.29 16.93
N PHE A 13 -13.92 -13.15 16.93
CA PHE A 13 -14.62 -11.88 16.96
C PHE A 13 -15.81 -11.96 17.92
N GLY A 14 -16.00 -10.92 18.74
CA GLY A 14 -17.18 -10.85 19.60
C GLY A 14 -18.44 -10.61 18.75
N PHE A 15 -19.47 -11.43 18.95
CA PHE A 15 -20.77 -11.20 18.31
C PHE A 15 -21.32 -9.82 18.72
N THR A 16 -21.45 -8.92 17.74
CA THR A 16 -22.14 -7.64 17.95
C THR A 16 -23.62 -7.84 17.71
N TYR A 17 -24.44 -7.82 18.77
CA TYR A 17 -25.90 -7.92 18.67
C TYR A 17 -26.57 -6.64 18.15
N TYR A 18 -25.79 -5.59 17.89
CA TYR A 18 -26.26 -4.28 17.45
C TYR A 18 -25.71 -3.93 16.08
N TYR A 19 -26.60 -3.63 15.14
CA TYR A 19 -26.22 -3.10 13.84
C TYR A 19 -25.94 -1.59 13.94
N PRO A 20 -24.77 -1.10 13.51
CA PRO A 20 -24.41 0.31 13.66
C PRO A 20 -25.30 1.21 12.79
N SER A 21 -25.73 2.32 13.37
CA SER A 21 -26.45 3.39 12.65
C SER A 21 -25.64 3.95 11.47
N LYS A 22 -26.31 4.67 10.55
CA LYS A 22 -25.63 5.35 9.42
C LYS A 22 -24.49 6.25 9.89
N LEU A 23 -24.70 7.00 10.97
CA LEU A 23 -23.70 7.90 11.56
C LEU A 23 -22.53 7.12 12.16
N ASN A 24 -22.79 6.05 12.90
CA ASN A 24 -21.73 5.22 13.49
C ASN A 24 -20.84 4.61 12.40
N ARG A 25 -21.44 4.16 11.29
CA ARG A 25 -20.68 3.64 10.14
C ARG A 25 -19.87 4.74 9.46
N ALA A 26 -20.42 5.94 9.30
CA ALA A 26 -19.69 7.06 8.73
C ALA A 26 -18.50 7.46 9.62
N ALA A 27 -18.72 7.58 10.93
CA ALA A 27 -17.69 7.88 11.91
C ALA A 27 -16.60 6.79 11.95
N TYR A 28 -16.99 5.52 11.86
CA TYR A 28 -16.04 4.42 11.79
C TYR A 28 -15.20 4.47 10.51
N ARG A 29 -15.81 4.77 9.35
CA ARG A 29 -15.08 4.95 8.09
C ARG A 29 -14.11 6.13 8.15
N THR A 30 -14.51 7.26 8.71
CA THR A 30 -13.63 8.43 8.84
C THR A 30 -12.48 8.16 9.82
N TYR A 31 -12.77 7.51 10.95
CA TYR A 31 -11.74 7.09 11.91
C TYR A 31 -10.72 6.14 11.28
N ASN A 32 -11.19 5.13 10.54
CA ASN A 32 -10.31 4.19 9.84
C ASN A 32 -9.50 4.89 8.74
N ALA A 33 -10.11 5.82 7.99
CA ALA A 33 -9.40 6.59 6.97
C ALA A 33 -8.28 7.44 7.58
N ILE A 34 -8.53 8.09 8.73
CA ILE A 34 -7.50 8.86 9.45
C ILE A 34 -6.41 7.94 9.98
N THR A 35 -6.79 6.80 10.56
CA THR A 35 -5.84 5.83 11.12
C THR A 35 -4.92 5.24 10.04
N ASN A 36 -5.48 4.85 8.89
CA ASN A 36 -4.71 4.38 7.74
C ASN A 36 -3.81 5.49 7.17
N ARG A 37 -4.28 6.74 7.19
CA ARG A 37 -3.50 7.88 6.69
C ARG A 37 -2.34 8.27 7.62
N LEU A 38 -2.47 8.02 8.92
CA LEU A 38 -1.46 8.33 9.92
C LEU A 38 -0.56 7.14 10.26
N TYR A 39 -0.87 5.93 9.79
CA TYR A 39 -0.06 4.74 10.03
C TYR A 39 1.42 5.01 9.71
N PRO A 40 2.37 4.63 10.60
CA PRO A 40 2.22 3.80 11.80
C PRO A 40 1.91 4.60 13.09
N VAL A 41 1.70 5.92 13.00
CA VAL A 41 1.47 6.79 14.16
C VAL A 41 -0.01 6.75 14.56
N ARG A 42 -0.28 6.50 15.84
CA ARG A 42 -1.65 6.51 16.38
C ARG A 42 -2.23 7.93 16.32
N PRO A 43 -3.52 8.11 15.97
CA PRO A 43 -4.13 9.45 15.85
C PRO A 43 -3.99 10.33 17.10
N ILE A 44 -3.98 9.73 18.29
CA ILE A 44 -3.81 10.44 19.57
C ILE A 44 -2.40 11.04 19.68
N VAL A 45 -1.37 10.26 19.31
CA VAL A 45 0.03 10.72 19.31
C VAL A 45 0.23 11.83 18.27
N PHE A 46 -0.38 11.67 17.10
CA PHE A 46 -0.40 12.73 16.09
C PHE A 46 -1.07 14.00 16.61
N GLY A 47 -2.23 13.89 17.26
CA GLY A 47 -2.91 15.02 17.91
C GLY A 47 -2.03 15.73 18.92
N ALA A 48 -1.35 14.99 19.80
CA ALA A 48 -0.41 15.56 20.75
C ALA A 48 0.76 16.29 20.07
N SER A 49 1.32 15.71 19.00
CA SER A 49 2.38 16.34 18.21
C SER A 49 1.91 17.63 17.52
N LEU A 50 0.68 17.65 17.02
CA LEU A 50 0.06 18.83 16.39
C LEU A 50 -0.19 19.94 17.42
N THR A 51 -0.64 19.60 18.62
CA THR A 51 -0.80 20.56 19.73
C THR A 51 0.55 21.13 20.14
N ALA A 52 1.58 20.29 20.26
CA ALA A 52 2.94 20.73 20.59
C ALA A 52 3.53 21.64 19.50
N ALA A 53 3.35 21.29 18.22
CA ALA A 53 3.77 22.11 17.09
C ALA A 53 3.06 23.47 17.10
N THR A 54 1.74 23.48 17.30
CA THR A 54 0.95 24.71 17.41
C THR A 54 1.46 25.60 18.55
N ALA A 55 1.71 25.01 19.73
CA ALA A 55 2.26 25.73 20.86
C ALA A 55 3.65 26.33 20.56
N TYR A 56 4.51 25.59 19.86
CA TYR A 56 5.82 26.08 19.41
C TYR A 56 5.70 27.27 18.45
N HIS A 57 4.81 27.19 17.46
CA HIS A 57 4.59 28.27 16.48
C HIS A 57 3.99 29.54 17.13
N ILE A 58 3.12 29.38 18.12
CA ILE A 58 2.56 30.52 18.87
C ILE A 58 3.64 31.17 19.75
N LYS A 59 4.48 30.36 20.41
CA LYS A 59 5.57 30.86 21.25
C LYS A 59 6.67 31.56 20.46
N ASN A 60 6.94 31.11 19.23
CA ASN A 60 8.02 31.60 18.38
C ASN A 60 7.48 32.11 17.02
N PRO A 61 6.83 33.29 16.98
CA PRO A 61 6.15 33.80 15.79
C PRO A 61 7.10 34.16 14.63
N GLU A 62 8.40 34.32 14.89
CA GLU A 62 9.40 34.63 13.86
C GLU A 62 10.25 33.43 13.40
N ASN A 63 9.74 32.20 13.58
CA ASN A 63 10.49 31.02 13.17
C ASN A 63 10.66 30.90 11.64
N ALA A 64 11.75 30.26 11.21
CA ALA A 64 12.07 30.09 9.79
C ALA A 64 10.96 29.34 9.02
N ILE A 65 10.25 28.44 9.71
CA ILE A 65 9.15 27.65 9.15
C ILE A 65 7.98 28.55 8.76
N LEU A 66 7.53 29.46 9.64
CA LEU A 66 6.45 30.40 9.31
C LEU A 66 6.85 31.38 8.20
N LYS A 67 8.14 31.76 8.12
CA LYS A 67 8.69 32.60 7.04
C LYS A 67 8.70 31.89 5.69
N ALA A 68 8.83 30.56 5.67
CA ALA A 68 8.78 29.77 4.45
C ALA A 68 7.37 29.68 3.84
N PHE A 69 6.31 29.92 4.63
CA PHE A 69 4.93 29.89 4.14
C PHE A 69 4.46 31.25 3.63
N PRO A 70 3.70 31.29 2.52
CA PRO A 70 3.12 32.54 2.03
C PRO A 70 2.14 33.11 3.07
N LYS A 71 2.14 34.44 3.22
CA LYS A 71 1.21 35.15 4.12
C LYS A 71 -0.22 35.00 3.59
N LEU A 72 -0.97 34.05 4.13
CA LEU A 72 -2.31 33.67 3.65
C LEU A 72 -3.44 34.62 4.13
N GLY A 73 -3.12 35.89 4.41
CA GLY A 73 -4.06 36.90 4.93
C GLY A 73 -4.42 36.72 6.41
N GLN A 74 -4.79 35.52 6.86
CA GLN A 74 -5.11 35.22 8.26
C GLN A 74 -3.96 34.50 8.98
N LYS A 75 -3.42 35.13 10.04
CA LYS A 75 -2.33 34.57 10.87
C LYS A 75 -2.67 33.18 11.43
N LEU A 76 -3.93 32.96 11.83
CA LEU A 76 -4.38 31.68 12.39
C LEU A 76 -4.27 30.54 11.37
N ILE A 77 -4.67 30.79 10.12
CA ILE A 77 -4.59 29.78 9.06
C ILE A 77 -3.13 29.44 8.76
N GLN A 78 -2.25 30.45 8.71
CA GLN A 78 -0.81 30.24 8.49
C GLN A 78 -0.17 29.41 9.61
N ILE A 79 -0.51 29.70 10.87
CA ILE A 79 -0.01 28.92 12.03
C ILE A 79 -0.56 27.49 11.97
N GLY A 80 -1.84 27.31 11.65
CA GLY A 80 -2.47 26.00 11.52
C GLY A 80 -1.84 25.15 10.43
N THR A 81 -1.60 25.71 9.24
CA THR A 81 -0.96 24.98 8.13
C THR A 81 0.49 24.65 8.42
N ALA A 82 1.26 25.58 8.99
CA ALA A 82 2.65 25.33 9.39
C ALA A 82 2.75 24.24 10.47
N SER A 83 1.86 24.27 11.47
CA SER A 83 1.81 23.26 12.54
C SER A 83 1.41 21.88 12.01
N PHE A 84 0.45 21.84 11.08
CA PHE A 84 0.04 20.59 10.44
C PHE A 84 1.18 19.99 9.61
N LEU A 85 1.86 20.80 8.79
CA LEU A 85 2.95 20.34 7.95
C LEU A 85 4.16 19.87 8.76
N THR A 86 4.51 20.59 9.82
CA THR A 86 5.60 20.18 10.72
C THR A 86 5.30 18.86 11.42
N ALA A 87 4.07 18.67 11.94
CA ALA A 87 3.66 17.42 12.55
C ALA A 87 3.52 16.26 11.55
N TYR A 88 3.09 16.54 10.31
CA TYR A 88 2.83 15.52 9.29
C TYR A 88 4.08 15.07 8.51
N THR A 89 5.07 15.95 8.35
CA THR A 89 6.32 15.64 7.63
C THR A 89 7.01 14.35 8.12
N PRO A 90 7.27 14.14 9.43
CA PRO A 90 7.89 12.90 9.90
C PRO A 90 7.03 11.66 9.64
N VAL A 91 5.69 11.80 9.74
CA VAL A 91 4.75 10.71 9.43
C VAL A 91 4.87 10.33 7.95
N PHE A 92 4.89 11.32 7.06
CA PHE A 92 5.05 11.09 5.63
C PHE A 92 6.38 10.41 5.28
N LEU A 93 7.49 10.88 5.84
CA LEU A 93 8.81 10.27 5.63
C LEU A 93 8.85 8.82 6.13
N LEU A 94 8.26 8.55 7.30
CA LEU A 94 8.16 7.20 7.83
C LEU A 94 7.32 6.30 6.93
N ARG A 95 6.22 6.81 6.35
CA ARG A 95 5.41 6.05 5.38
C ARG A 95 6.19 5.73 4.10
N CYS A 96 6.96 6.69 3.58
CA CYS A 96 7.84 6.45 2.44
C CYS A 96 8.89 5.39 2.76
N PHE A 97 9.53 5.47 3.93
CA PHE A 97 10.47 4.47 4.41
C PHE A 97 9.83 3.08 4.50
N LEU A 98 8.64 2.97 5.11
CA LEU A 98 7.93 1.70 5.21
C LEU A 98 7.55 1.13 3.85
N LYS A 99 7.00 1.95 2.94
CA LYS A 99 6.58 1.49 1.61
C LYS A 99 7.75 1.02 0.76
N TYR A 100 8.80 1.83 0.65
CA TYR A 100 9.89 1.56 -0.30
C TYR A 100 11.01 0.69 0.26
N TRP A 101 11.25 0.74 1.57
CA TRP A 101 12.32 -0.04 2.19
C TRP A 101 11.77 -1.29 2.85
N PHE A 102 10.82 -1.12 3.77
CA PHE A 102 10.37 -2.22 4.63
C PHE A 102 9.51 -3.25 3.89
N PHE A 103 8.46 -2.80 3.19
CA PHE A 103 7.55 -3.70 2.45
C PHE A 103 8.09 -4.15 1.09
N SER A 104 9.09 -3.45 0.56
CA SER A 104 9.79 -3.86 -0.66
C SER A 104 10.78 -5.00 -0.42
N TYR A 105 11.30 -5.12 0.81
CA TYR A 105 12.26 -6.16 1.16
C TYR A 105 11.61 -7.56 1.14
N LYS A 106 12.06 -8.41 0.22
CA LYS A 106 11.53 -9.78 0.02
C LYS A 106 12.60 -10.87 0.11
N ASP A 107 13.87 -10.49 0.30
CA ASP A 107 14.97 -11.48 0.29
C ASP A 107 14.87 -12.46 1.46
N TRP A 108 14.23 -12.05 2.56
CA TRP A 108 13.91 -12.93 3.68
C TRP A 108 13.10 -14.17 3.31
N LEU A 109 12.34 -14.13 2.20
CA LEU A 109 11.52 -15.26 1.72
C LEU A 109 12.37 -16.37 1.09
N PHE A 110 13.47 -16.00 0.45
CA PHE A 110 14.36 -16.93 -0.27
C PHE A 110 15.58 -17.35 0.56
N GLU A 111 15.76 -16.74 1.72
CA GLU A 111 16.90 -16.97 2.59
C GLU A 111 16.72 -18.21 3.48
N ASN A 112 17.84 -18.88 3.80
CA ASN A 112 17.82 -20.04 4.69
C ASN A 112 17.41 -19.62 6.13
N PRO A 113 16.31 -20.16 6.68
CA PRO A 113 15.81 -19.75 8.00
C PRO A 113 16.79 -19.97 9.16
N LYS A 114 17.75 -20.89 9.00
CA LYS A 114 18.72 -21.25 10.03
C LYS A 114 19.87 -20.22 10.13
N ASN A 115 20.21 -19.54 9.05
CA ASN A 115 21.32 -18.59 8.97
C ASN A 115 20.91 -17.32 8.21
N PRO A 116 20.04 -16.47 8.79
CA PRO A 116 19.59 -15.26 8.13
C PRO A 116 20.69 -14.19 8.11
N SER A 117 20.71 -13.39 7.04
CA SER A 117 21.57 -12.22 6.89
C SER A 117 21.33 -11.19 7.99
N LEU A 118 22.32 -10.32 8.21
CA LEU A 118 22.19 -9.18 9.13
C LEU A 118 21.03 -8.26 8.73
N GLN A 119 20.75 -8.14 7.43
CA GLN A 119 19.64 -7.36 6.90
C GLN A 119 18.28 -7.96 7.30
N THR A 120 18.10 -9.28 7.13
CA THR A 120 16.89 -9.98 7.58
C THR A 120 16.71 -9.87 9.10
N LYS A 121 17.79 -9.99 9.89
CA LYS A 121 17.72 -9.81 11.34
C LYS A 121 17.27 -8.40 11.72
N ALA A 122 17.84 -7.36 11.12
CA ALA A 122 17.45 -5.98 11.36
C ALA A 122 15.99 -5.72 10.95
N TRP A 123 15.58 -6.26 9.80
CA TRP A 123 14.20 -6.18 9.32
C TRP A 123 13.20 -6.81 10.29
N VAL A 124 13.50 -8.00 10.84
CA VAL A 124 12.65 -8.66 11.86
C VAL A 124 12.55 -7.83 13.14
N VAL A 125 13.63 -7.19 13.59
CA VAL A 125 13.58 -6.29 14.76
C VAL A 125 12.64 -5.11 14.49
N VAL A 126 12.75 -4.48 13.32
CA VAL A 126 11.85 -3.39 12.91
C VAL A 126 10.41 -3.87 12.82
N GLN A 127 10.16 -5.06 12.26
CA GLN A 127 8.84 -5.67 12.20
C GLN A 127 8.23 -5.84 13.60
N LYS A 128 8.99 -6.38 14.56
CA LYS A 128 8.52 -6.56 15.95
C LYS A 128 8.22 -5.24 16.63
N VAL A 129 9.03 -4.20 16.40
CA VAL A 129 8.76 -2.85 16.92
C VAL A 129 7.47 -2.30 16.31
N LEU A 130 7.25 -2.47 15.01
CA LEU A 130 6.02 -2.03 14.34
C LEU A 130 4.80 -2.76 14.89
N GLU A 131 4.85 -4.09 15.04
CA GLU A 131 3.77 -4.90 15.61
C GLU A 131 3.45 -4.50 17.05
N TYR A 132 4.47 -4.13 17.84
CA TYR A 132 4.28 -3.67 19.22
C TYR A 132 3.69 -2.25 19.30
N VAL A 133 4.21 -1.31 18.51
CA VAL A 133 3.77 0.09 18.51
C VAL A 133 2.37 0.23 17.89
N CYS A 134 2.10 -0.52 16.84
CA CYS A 134 0.85 -0.48 16.10
C CYS A 134 0.48 -1.92 15.64
N PRO A 135 -0.31 -2.66 16.43
CA PRO A 135 -0.70 -4.00 16.05
C PRO A 135 -1.42 -3.96 14.69
N PRO A 136 -1.08 -4.85 13.75
CA PRO A 136 -1.65 -4.82 12.41
C PRO A 136 -3.16 -5.04 12.51
N ALA A 137 -3.93 -4.03 12.13
CA ALA A 137 -5.36 -4.16 11.96
C ALA A 137 -5.64 -4.65 10.54
N LEU A 138 -6.70 -5.45 10.39
CA LEU A 138 -7.14 -5.90 9.07
C LEU A 138 -7.33 -4.67 8.15
N TYR A 139 -6.73 -4.68 6.96
CA TYR A 139 -6.71 -3.58 5.98
C TYR A 139 -5.88 -2.32 6.32
N SER A 140 -5.20 -2.23 7.48
CA SER A 140 -4.45 -1.00 7.82
C SER A 140 -3.22 -0.75 6.94
N ASN A 141 -2.64 -1.82 6.40
CA ASN A 141 -1.38 -1.77 5.67
C ASN A 141 -1.54 -1.86 4.15
N ASN A 142 -2.78 -1.98 3.64
CA ASN A 142 -3.03 -2.19 2.21
C ASN A 142 -2.42 -1.08 1.33
N ASP A 143 -2.51 0.17 1.77
CA ASP A 143 -1.98 1.33 1.05
C ASP A 143 -0.44 1.42 1.08
N LEU A 144 0.21 0.60 1.92
CA LEU A 144 1.66 0.58 2.10
C LEU A 144 2.33 -0.57 1.35
N LEU A 145 1.55 -1.48 0.74
CA LEU A 145 2.13 -2.49 -0.12
C LEU A 145 2.75 -1.82 -1.36
N PRO A 146 3.91 -2.30 -1.82
CA PRO A 146 4.47 -1.87 -3.08
C PRO A 146 3.52 -2.26 -4.21
N ASN A 147 3.38 -1.37 -5.20
CA ASN A 147 2.60 -1.64 -6.39
C ASN A 147 3.18 -2.88 -7.09
N LEU A 148 2.30 -3.68 -7.70
CA LEU A 148 2.72 -4.87 -8.43
C LEU A 148 3.58 -4.45 -9.64
N PRO A 149 4.83 -4.96 -9.78
CA PRO A 149 5.64 -4.65 -10.94
C PRO A 149 5.04 -5.32 -12.18
N VAL A 150 5.13 -4.62 -13.32
CA VAL A 150 4.76 -5.21 -14.61
C VAL A 150 5.84 -6.21 -15.03
N PRO A 151 5.50 -7.46 -15.37
CA PRO A 151 6.49 -8.45 -15.81
C PRO A 151 7.17 -7.98 -17.10
N LYS A 152 8.41 -8.43 -17.33
CA LYS A 152 9.12 -8.11 -18.57
C LYS A 152 8.38 -8.70 -19.76
N LEU A 153 8.40 -7.96 -20.87
CA LEU A 153 7.67 -8.35 -22.07
C LEU A 153 8.23 -9.65 -22.65
N GLU A 154 9.56 -9.79 -22.67
CA GLU A 154 10.25 -10.97 -23.19
C GLU A 154 9.90 -12.22 -22.37
N ASP A 155 9.96 -12.12 -21.04
CA ASP A 155 9.62 -13.22 -20.12
C ASP A 155 8.14 -13.63 -20.30
N THR A 156 7.25 -12.66 -20.50
CA THR A 156 5.81 -12.92 -20.70
C THR A 156 5.54 -13.63 -22.03
N VAL A 157 6.19 -13.20 -23.11
CA VAL A 157 6.05 -13.84 -24.43
C VAL A 157 6.69 -15.23 -24.44
N ALA A 158 7.82 -15.41 -23.77
CA ALA A 158 8.45 -16.72 -23.62
C ALA A 158 7.56 -17.70 -22.86
N GLY A 159 7.02 -17.29 -21.70
CA GLY A 159 6.08 -18.11 -20.92
C GLY A 159 4.78 -18.39 -21.67
N TYR A 160 4.29 -17.44 -22.49
CA TYR A 160 3.16 -17.67 -23.38
C TYR A 160 3.45 -18.78 -24.40
N LEU A 161 4.59 -18.70 -25.10
CA LEU A 161 4.98 -19.71 -26.10
C LEU A 161 5.14 -21.10 -25.46
N GLU A 162 5.79 -21.18 -24.30
CA GLU A 162 5.95 -22.44 -23.54
C GLU A 162 4.59 -23.03 -23.14
N SER A 163 3.62 -22.19 -22.77
CA SER A 163 2.29 -22.66 -22.37
C SER A 163 1.43 -23.21 -23.51
N ILE A 164 1.61 -22.71 -24.73
CA ILE A 164 0.83 -23.11 -25.90
C ILE A 164 1.49 -24.21 -26.73
N GLU A 165 2.82 -24.37 -26.62
CA GLU A 165 3.59 -25.40 -27.33
C GLU A 165 3.00 -26.81 -27.20
N PRO A 166 2.55 -27.30 -26.03
CA PRO A 166 1.96 -28.63 -25.91
C PRO A 166 0.53 -28.73 -26.47
N LEU A 167 -0.12 -27.60 -26.82
CA LEU A 167 -1.52 -27.55 -27.24
C LEU A 167 -1.69 -27.46 -28.76
N MET A 168 -0.63 -27.18 -29.51
CA MET A 168 -0.69 -26.88 -30.95
C MET A 168 0.23 -27.77 -31.77
N ASP A 169 -0.13 -27.99 -33.04
CA ASP A 169 0.74 -28.69 -33.98
C ASP A 169 1.96 -27.84 -34.33
N LYS A 170 3.07 -28.50 -34.69
CA LYS A 170 4.37 -27.83 -34.95
C LYS A 170 4.31 -26.71 -35.98
N ILE A 171 3.45 -26.86 -37.00
CA ILE A 171 3.28 -25.87 -38.07
C ILE A 171 2.59 -24.61 -37.52
N GLU A 172 1.49 -24.80 -36.79
CA GLU A 172 0.75 -23.70 -36.16
C GLU A 172 1.60 -22.97 -35.12
N PHE A 173 2.40 -23.72 -34.35
CA PHE A 173 3.30 -23.15 -33.36
C PHE A 173 4.35 -22.21 -33.99
N GLU A 174 4.98 -22.60 -35.09
CA GLU A 174 5.96 -21.76 -35.79
C GLU A 174 5.32 -20.47 -36.33
N GLU A 175 4.07 -20.51 -36.80
CA GLU A 175 3.34 -19.30 -37.18
C GLU A 175 3.08 -18.36 -35.99
N VAL A 176 2.66 -18.91 -34.85
CA VAL A 176 2.40 -18.13 -33.63
C VAL A 176 3.70 -17.52 -33.09
N LYS A 177 4.79 -18.29 -33.12
CA LYS A 177 6.12 -17.82 -32.76
C LYS A 177 6.59 -16.68 -33.66
N ALA A 178 6.40 -16.78 -34.98
CA ALA A 178 6.69 -15.69 -35.90
C ALA A 178 5.88 -14.42 -35.55
N LYS A 179 4.57 -14.53 -35.29
CA LYS A 179 3.73 -13.40 -34.85
C LYS A 179 4.20 -12.81 -33.52
N ALA A 180 4.56 -13.65 -32.55
CA ALA A 180 5.07 -13.22 -31.25
C ALA A 180 6.39 -12.43 -31.36
N THR A 181 7.31 -12.88 -32.23
CA THR A 181 8.57 -12.15 -32.48
C THR A 181 8.33 -10.80 -33.17
N LEU A 182 7.39 -10.73 -34.12
CA LEU A 182 6.96 -9.47 -34.74
C LEU A 182 6.34 -8.51 -33.72
N PHE A 183 5.54 -9.03 -32.79
CA PHE A 183 4.96 -8.24 -31.70
C PHE A 183 6.03 -7.68 -30.77
N LEU A 184 7.02 -8.48 -30.37
CA LEU A 184 8.16 -8.03 -29.56
C LEU A 184 8.96 -6.92 -30.25
N ALA A 185 9.20 -7.05 -31.56
CA ALA A 185 9.95 -6.07 -32.33
C ALA A 185 9.17 -4.75 -32.52
N ASN A 186 7.85 -4.83 -32.70
CA ASN A 186 7.02 -3.67 -33.05
C ASN A 186 6.22 -3.15 -31.84
N GLU A 187 4.95 -3.53 -31.75
CA GLU A 187 3.94 -2.90 -30.89
C GLU A 187 4.14 -3.20 -29.40
N GLY A 188 4.70 -4.37 -29.07
CA GLY A 188 4.83 -4.84 -27.70
C GLY A 188 5.61 -3.87 -26.82
N ARG A 189 6.68 -3.25 -27.33
CA ARG A 189 7.47 -2.25 -26.59
C ARG A 189 6.66 -1.00 -26.26
N LYS A 190 5.76 -0.57 -27.15
CA LYS A 190 4.90 0.60 -26.93
C LYS A 190 3.83 0.28 -25.89
N LEU A 191 3.19 -0.88 -26.00
CA LEU A 191 2.19 -1.35 -25.04
C LEU A 191 2.79 -1.55 -23.64
N GLN A 192 3.97 -2.16 -23.55
CA GLN A 192 4.68 -2.36 -22.28
C GLN A 192 4.96 -1.03 -21.57
N ARG A 193 5.32 0.03 -22.32
CA ARG A 193 5.51 1.38 -21.75
C ARG A 193 4.20 1.94 -21.18
N TYR A 194 3.09 1.77 -21.88
CA TYR A 194 1.78 2.20 -21.38
C TYR A 194 1.38 1.42 -20.12
N CYS A 195 1.57 0.09 -20.11
CA CYS A 195 1.30 -0.73 -18.93
C CYS A 195 2.16 -0.32 -17.73
N THR A 196 3.45 -0.07 -17.96
CA THR A 196 4.37 0.41 -16.93
C THR A 196 3.93 1.77 -16.38
N LEU A 197 3.59 2.71 -17.26
CA LEU A 197 3.10 4.03 -16.85
C LEU A 197 1.81 3.91 -16.01
N MET A 198 0.85 3.10 -16.47
CA MET A 198 -0.39 2.84 -15.75
C MET A 198 -0.16 2.18 -14.39
N SER A 199 0.84 1.31 -14.25
CA SER A 199 1.18 0.65 -12.98
C SER A 199 1.68 1.63 -11.90
N TYR A 200 2.21 2.78 -12.29
CA TYR A 200 2.58 3.83 -11.33
C TYR A 200 1.37 4.60 -10.81
N PHE A 201 0.33 4.77 -11.63
CA PHE A 201 -0.88 5.50 -11.26
C PHE A 201 -1.96 4.63 -10.60
N THR A 202 -1.80 3.31 -10.62
CA THR A 202 -2.76 2.37 -10.07
C THR A 202 -2.12 1.52 -8.98
N ASP A 203 -2.83 1.31 -7.87
CA ASP A 203 -2.34 0.44 -6.79
C ASP A 203 -2.20 -1.00 -7.27
N ASN A 204 -3.09 -1.42 -8.18
CA ASN A 204 -3.06 -2.71 -8.84
C ASN A 204 -3.59 -2.59 -10.27
N TYR A 205 -2.68 -2.70 -11.25
CA TYR A 205 -2.99 -2.60 -12.67
C TYR A 205 -3.90 -3.75 -13.18
N VAL A 206 -3.96 -4.89 -12.49
CA VAL A 206 -4.83 -6.04 -12.84
C VAL A 206 -6.28 -5.76 -12.46
N THR A 207 -6.52 -5.07 -11.34
CA THR A 207 -7.89 -4.83 -10.82
C THR A 207 -8.69 -3.78 -11.60
N GLY A 208 -8.01 -2.89 -12.32
CA GLY A 208 -8.67 -1.89 -13.17
C GLY A 208 -9.23 -2.50 -14.46
N SER A 209 -8.51 -3.46 -15.04
CA SER A 209 -8.90 -4.11 -16.30
C SER A 209 -10.23 -4.86 -16.19
N GLY A 210 -10.44 -5.62 -15.11
CA GLY A 210 -11.67 -6.41 -14.90
C GLY A 210 -12.91 -5.61 -14.48
N ARG A 211 -12.78 -4.32 -14.11
CA ARG A 211 -13.92 -3.47 -13.74
C ARG A 211 -14.58 -2.80 -14.95
N ASN A 212 -13.79 -2.40 -15.94
CA ASN A 212 -14.33 -1.80 -17.17
C ASN A 212 -14.97 -2.83 -18.11
N THR A 213 -14.46 -4.06 -18.15
CA THR A 213 -15.07 -5.13 -18.97
C THR A 213 -16.47 -5.50 -18.50
N ARG A 214 -16.76 -5.35 -17.20
CA ARG A 214 -18.06 -5.65 -16.63
C ARG A 214 -19.13 -4.60 -16.98
N ILE A 215 -18.72 -3.35 -17.26
CA ILE A 215 -19.62 -2.25 -17.65
C ILE A 215 -20.00 -2.40 -19.13
N SER A 216 -19.04 -2.73 -20.00
CA SER A 216 -19.29 -2.94 -21.43
C SER A 216 -20.11 -4.20 -21.74
N THR A 217 -20.06 -5.24 -20.91
CA THR A 217 -20.96 -6.41 -21.05
C THR A 217 -22.40 -6.13 -20.58
N VAL A 218 -22.61 -5.13 -19.72
CA VAL A 218 -23.96 -4.77 -19.25
C VAL A 218 -24.66 -3.84 -20.25
N GLU A 219 -23.91 -2.96 -20.92
CA GLU A 219 -24.44 -2.07 -21.96
C GLU A 219 -24.69 -2.75 -23.32
N THR A 220 -24.16 -3.95 -23.53
CA THR A 220 -24.37 -4.72 -24.78
C THR A 220 -25.49 -5.76 -24.67
N VAL A 221 -26.10 -5.90 -23.49
CA VAL A 221 -27.22 -6.85 -23.21
C VAL A 221 -28.54 -6.11 -22.94
N SER A 222 -28.57 -4.79 -23.12
CA SER A 222 -29.78 -3.94 -23.11
C SER A 222 -30.08 -3.40 -24.49
#